data_AF-A0A200Q9U2-F1
#
_entry.id   AF-A0A200Q9U2-F1
#
_cell.length_a   1.000
_cell.length_b   1.000
_cell.length_c   1.000
_cell.angle_alpha   90.00
_cell.angle_beta   90.00
_cell.angle_gamma   90.00
#
_symmetry.space_group_name_H-M   'P 1'
#
loop_
_entity.id
_entity.type
_entity.pdbx_description
1 polymer ?
#
loop_
_entity_poly.entity_id
_entity_poly.type
_entity_poly.pdbx_seq_one_letter_code
_entity_poly.pdbx_strand_id
1 'polypeptide(L)'
;MGFLMPVGILIIRMSNGEKCGRRLKILFYLHVILQILSVLLATAAAVMSIKNFENTFNNKHRRIGVALYGIIWVQALIGFRRPRRGIKGRSKWFFVHWALGTGVTILGIINIYTGLHAYQTKTSRSVRLWSILFTAEVCLITFIYLFQDKWKYMQNQGMVLRTEPIMPTSDDQVNITRNIQKDLTVPAAC
;
A
#
# COMPACT_ATOMS: atom_id res chain seq x y z
N MET A 1 -9.46 -2.63 -7.93
CA MET A 1 -9.23 -1.33 -7.27
C MET A 1 -9.59 -1.36 -5.79
N GLY A 2 -10.83 -1.68 -5.41
CA GLY A 2 -11.27 -1.69 -4.00
C GLY A 2 -10.42 -2.56 -3.06
N PHE A 3 -10.04 -3.76 -3.51
CA PHE A 3 -9.26 -4.71 -2.72
C PHE A 3 -7.75 -4.71 -3.05
N LEU A 4 -7.40 -5.01 -4.31
CA LEU A 4 -6.00 -5.25 -4.71
C LEU A 4 -5.06 -4.06 -4.48
N MET A 5 -5.53 -2.83 -4.69
CA MET A 5 -4.70 -1.63 -4.47
C MET A 5 -4.35 -1.44 -2.98
N PRO A 6 -5.32 -1.39 -2.05
CA PRO A 6 -5.00 -1.28 -0.63
C PRO A 6 -4.16 -2.46 -0.13
N VAL A 7 -4.40 -3.70 -0.59
CA VAL A 7 -3.55 -4.84 -0.23
C VAL A 7 -2.11 -4.65 -0.72
N GLY A 8 -1.92 -4.19 -1.96
CA GLY A 8 -0.60 -3.86 -2.48
C GLY A 8 0.11 -2.78 -1.63
N ILE A 9 -0.63 -1.77 -1.18
CA ILE A 9 -0.11 -0.71 -0.27
C ILE A 9 0.29 -1.30 1.09
N LEU A 10 -0.54 -2.16 1.68
CA LEU A 10 -0.23 -2.82 2.95
C LEU A 10 1.04 -3.67 2.85
N ILE A 11 1.20 -4.44 1.77
CA ILE A 11 2.37 -5.31 1.56
C ILE A 11 3.66 -4.50 1.46
N ILE A 12 3.69 -3.42 0.66
CA ILE A 12 4.92 -2.62 0.55
C ILE A 12 5.23 -1.88 1.85
N ARG A 13 4.21 -1.50 2.62
CA ARG A 13 4.39 -0.83 3.92
C ARG A 13 5.08 -1.75 4.94
N MET A 14 4.87 -3.06 4.87
CA MET A 14 5.61 -4.03 5.69
C MET A 14 7.12 -4.00 5.45
N SER A 15 7.58 -3.41 4.35
CA SER A 15 9.01 -3.22 4.09
C SER A 15 9.64 -2.09 4.90
N ASN A 16 8.84 -1.27 5.60
CA ASN A 16 9.36 -0.23 6.47
C ASN A 16 10.25 -0.86 7.55
N GLY A 17 11.53 -0.50 7.58
CA GLY A 17 12.51 -1.01 8.56
C GLY A 17 13.22 -2.30 8.17
N GLU A 18 12.88 -2.90 7.03
CA GLU A 18 13.66 -4.00 6.48
C GLU A 18 15.00 -3.49 5.93
N LYS A 19 16.10 -4.13 6.34
CA LYS A 19 17.43 -3.85 5.77
C LYS A 19 17.46 -4.24 4.28
N CYS A 20 18.42 -3.68 3.53
CA CYS A 20 18.60 -4.00 2.10
C CYS A 20 18.78 -5.52 1.95
N GLY A 21 17.79 -6.23 1.38
CA GLY A 21 17.78 -7.71 1.36
C GLY A 21 16.72 -8.35 0.46
N ARG A 22 16.69 -9.69 0.44
CA ARG A 22 15.78 -10.49 -0.41
C ARG A 22 14.30 -10.18 -0.13
N ARG A 23 13.92 -10.03 1.15
CA ARG A 23 12.55 -9.75 1.58
C ARG A 23 12.01 -8.43 1.03
N LEU A 24 12.81 -7.35 1.08
CA LEU A 24 12.45 -6.06 0.50
C LEU A 24 12.16 -6.14 -1.01
N LYS A 25 12.97 -6.93 -1.75
CA LYS A 25 12.74 -7.16 -3.19
C LYS A 25 11.41 -7.90 -3.42
N ILE A 26 11.14 -8.95 -2.63
CA ILE A 26 9.89 -9.73 -2.73
C ILE A 26 8.66 -8.84 -2.47
N LEU A 27 8.65 -8.08 -1.37
CA LEU A 27 7.54 -7.18 -1.02
C LEU A 27 7.31 -6.12 -2.11
N PHE A 28 8.39 -5.60 -2.70
CA PHE A 28 8.32 -4.68 -3.83
C PHE A 28 7.71 -5.32 -5.09
N TYR A 29 8.14 -6.53 -5.47
CA TYR A 29 7.55 -7.21 -6.62
C TYR A 29 6.09 -7.57 -6.40
N LEU A 30 5.72 -8.05 -5.21
CA LEU A 30 4.33 -8.33 -4.86
C LEU A 30 3.45 -7.08 -4.97
N HIS A 31 3.94 -5.94 -4.45
CA HIS A 31 3.26 -4.66 -4.63
C HIS A 31 3.04 -4.35 -6.11
N VAL A 32 4.09 -4.38 -6.93
CA VAL A 32 3.99 -4.06 -8.36
C VAL A 32 3.01 -5.00 -9.08
N ILE A 33 3.08 -6.31 -8.83
CA ILE A 33 2.20 -7.30 -9.44
C ILE A 33 0.73 -7.01 -9.10
N LEU A 34 0.42 -6.78 -7.82
CA LEU A 34 -0.95 -6.45 -7.40
C LEU A 34 -1.44 -5.14 -8.02
N GLN A 35 -0.58 -4.13 -8.14
CA GLN A 35 -0.95 -2.88 -8.79
C GLN A 35 -1.21 -3.05 -10.29
N ILE A 36 -0.39 -3.82 -10.99
CA ILE A 36 -0.60 -4.13 -12.41
C ILE A 36 -1.92 -4.87 -12.60
N LEU A 37 -2.16 -5.93 -11.82
CA LEU A 37 -3.43 -6.68 -11.88
C LEU A 37 -4.63 -5.76 -11.62
N SER A 38 -4.51 -4.87 -10.65
CA SER A 38 -5.58 -3.92 -10.36
C SER A 38 -5.85 -2.97 -11.52
N VAL A 39 -4.80 -2.40 -12.15
CA VAL A 39 -4.90 -1.51 -13.34
C VAL A 39 -5.53 -2.24 -14.52
N LEU A 40 -5.14 -3.49 -14.77
CA LEU A 40 -5.72 -4.31 -15.83
C LEU A 40 -7.21 -4.56 -15.60
N LEU A 41 -7.60 -4.95 -14.38
CA LEU A 41 -9.01 -5.15 -14.03
C LEU A 41 -9.83 -3.86 -14.13
N ALA A 42 -9.29 -2.71 -13.73
CA ALA A 42 -9.98 -1.43 -13.90
C ALA A 42 -10.12 -1.03 -15.37
N THR A 43 -9.12 -1.35 -16.20
CA THR A 43 -9.21 -1.13 -17.64
C THR A 43 -10.29 -2.00 -18.26
N ALA A 44 -10.34 -3.29 -17.90
CA ALA A 44 -11.40 -4.19 -18.34
C ALA A 44 -12.79 -3.68 -17.90
N ALA A 45 -12.93 -3.23 -16.64
CA ALA A 45 -14.17 -2.67 -16.13
C ALA A 45 -14.57 -1.36 -16.84
N ALA A 46 -13.61 -0.47 -17.13
CA ALA A 46 -13.86 0.76 -17.88
C ALA A 46 -14.32 0.47 -19.32
N VAL A 47 -13.64 -0.45 -20.02
CA VAL A 47 -14.02 -0.88 -21.37
C VAL A 47 -15.42 -1.51 -21.37
N MET A 48 -15.70 -2.40 -20.42
CA MET A 48 -17.02 -3.02 -20.27
C MET A 48 -18.09 -1.98 -19.97
N SER A 49 -17.77 -0.96 -19.17
CA SER A 49 -18.69 0.14 -18.85
C SER A 49 -19.03 0.98 -20.08
N ILE A 50 -18.04 1.29 -20.92
CA ILE A 50 -18.22 2.08 -22.16
C ILE A 50 -19.02 1.30 -23.20
N LYS A 51 -18.80 -0.01 -23.31
CA LYS A 51 -19.47 -0.88 -24.29
C LYS A 51 -20.93 -1.18 -23.95
N ASN A 52 -21.25 -1.37 -22.67
CA ASN A 52 -22.56 -1.91 -22.26
C ASN A 52 -23.55 -0.87 -21.72
N PHE A 53 -23.13 0.37 -21.44
CA PHE A 53 -24.00 1.39 -20.88
C PHE A 53 -24.07 2.63 -21.77
N GLU A 54 -25.27 3.23 -21.85
CA GLU A 54 -25.44 4.51 -22.53
C GLU A 54 -24.49 5.57 -21.96
N ASN A 55 -23.73 6.21 -22.85
CA ASN A 55 -22.59 7.03 -22.50
C ASN A 55 -22.95 8.47 -22.11
N THR A 56 -24.04 8.66 -21.37
CA THR A 56 -24.45 9.96 -20.85
C THR A 56 -23.74 10.27 -19.53
N PHE A 57 -23.05 11.41 -19.45
CA PHE A 57 -22.21 11.81 -18.31
C PHE A 57 -23.00 12.43 -17.14
N ASN A 58 -24.27 12.06 -16.95
CA ASN A 58 -25.12 12.71 -15.96
C ASN A 58 -24.97 12.15 -14.53
N ASN A 59 -24.20 11.06 -14.36
CA ASN A 59 -24.04 10.38 -13.07
C ASN A 59 -22.70 10.70 -12.40
N LYS A 60 -22.73 11.03 -11.09
CA LYS A 60 -21.54 11.32 -10.26
C LYS A 60 -20.51 10.18 -10.32
N HIS A 61 -20.96 8.92 -10.22
CA HIS A 61 -20.10 7.73 -10.30
C HIS A 61 -19.25 7.72 -11.58
N ARG A 62 -19.85 8.00 -12.73
CA ARG A 62 -19.15 7.95 -14.02
C ARG A 62 -18.08 9.04 -14.14
N ARG A 63 -18.40 10.27 -13.72
CA ARG A 63 -17.45 11.39 -13.70
C ARG A 63 -16.24 11.09 -12.80
N ILE A 64 -16.50 10.59 -11.59
CA ILE A 64 -15.45 10.17 -10.65
C ILE A 64 -14.65 9.00 -11.23
N GLY A 65 -15.32 8.01 -11.81
CA GLY A 65 -14.70 6.81 -12.38
C GLY A 65 -13.73 7.10 -13.52
N VAL A 66 -14.08 8.01 -14.45
CA VAL A 66 -13.19 8.42 -15.55
C VAL A 66 -11.98 9.20 -15.03
N ALA A 67 -12.20 10.15 -14.13
CA ALA A 67 -11.10 10.89 -13.51
C ALA A 67 -10.16 9.95 -12.75
N LEU A 68 -10.72 9.03 -11.96
CA LEU A 68 -9.98 8.01 -11.23
C LEU A 68 -9.18 7.10 -12.17
N TYR A 69 -9.77 6.67 -13.30
CA TYR A 69 -9.07 5.86 -14.30
C TYR A 69 -7.83 6.57 -14.85
N GLY A 70 -7.94 7.87 -15.18
CA GLY A 70 -6.79 8.67 -15.59
C GLY A 70 -5.72 8.77 -14.51
N ILE A 71 -6.10 9.07 -13.27
CA ILE A 71 -5.16 9.20 -12.14
C ILE A 71 -4.43 7.88 -11.88
N ILE A 72 -5.09 6.73 -12.03
CA ILE A 72 -4.50 5.41 -11.85
C ILE A 72 -3.35 5.16 -12.85
N TRP A 73 -3.51 5.55 -14.11
CA TRP A 73 -2.45 5.47 -15.10
C TRP A 73 -1.30 6.43 -14.79
N VAL A 74 -1.60 7.66 -14.37
CA VAL A 74 -0.59 8.62 -13.91
C VAL A 74 0.21 8.05 -12.74
N GLN A 75 -0.47 7.44 -11.77
CA GLN A 75 0.14 6.81 -10.61
C GLN A 75 1.06 5.64 -11.01
N ALA A 76 0.64 4.80 -11.97
CA ALA A 76 1.45 3.72 -12.52
C ALA A 76 2.71 4.26 -13.24
N LEU A 77 2.58 5.31 -14.05
CA LEU A 77 3.70 5.94 -14.74
C LEU A 77 4.71 6.57 -13.77
N ILE A 78 4.22 7.26 -12.73
CA ILE A 78 5.08 7.78 -11.65
C ILE A 78 5.80 6.62 -10.96
N GLY A 79 5.09 5.52 -10.69
CA GLY A 79 5.66 4.29 -10.15
C GLY A 79 6.83 3.74 -10.98
N PHE A 80 6.67 3.71 -12.31
CA PHE A 80 7.68 3.24 -13.24
C PHE A 80 8.91 4.17 -13.32
N ARG A 81 8.69 5.49 -13.21
CA ARG A 81 9.77 6.52 -13.18
C ARG A 81 10.51 6.60 -11.84
N ARG A 82 10.53 5.52 -11.05
CA ARG A 82 11.16 5.46 -9.73
C ARG A 82 12.65 5.82 -9.78
N PRO A 83 13.11 6.87 -9.08
CA PRO A 83 14.52 7.25 -9.03
C PRO A 83 15.41 6.20 -8.35
N ARG A 84 16.68 6.13 -8.78
CA ARG A 84 17.73 5.32 -8.10
C ARG A 84 17.92 5.77 -6.64
N ARG A 85 18.43 4.88 -5.80
CA ARG A 85 18.75 5.21 -4.39
C ARG A 85 19.85 6.28 -4.35
N GLY A 86 19.86 7.10 -3.30
CA GLY A 86 20.88 8.15 -3.09
C GLY A 86 20.62 9.51 -3.77
N ILE A 87 19.65 9.60 -4.69
CA ILE A 87 19.33 10.87 -5.37
C ILE A 87 18.36 11.70 -4.51
N LYS A 88 18.64 13.00 -4.32
CA LYS A 88 17.81 13.96 -3.54
C LYS A 88 16.33 13.94 -3.94
N GLY A 89 16.03 13.73 -5.23
CA GLY A 89 14.67 13.66 -5.77
C GLY A 89 13.85 12.44 -5.33
N ARG A 90 14.47 11.39 -4.79
CA ARG A 90 13.78 10.15 -4.41
C ARG A 90 12.80 10.33 -3.26
N SER A 91 13.12 11.19 -2.29
CA SER A 91 12.22 11.48 -1.17
C SER A 91 10.95 12.20 -1.64
N LYS A 92 11.11 13.22 -2.52
CA LYS A 92 9.98 13.91 -3.16
C LYS A 92 9.13 12.95 -3.98
N TRP A 93 9.77 12.12 -4.81
CA TRP A 93 9.08 11.08 -5.58
C TRP A 93 8.29 10.13 -4.67
N PHE A 94 8.90 9.68 -3.57
CA PHE A 94 8.26 8.77 -2.62
C PHE A 94 7.03 9.41 -2.00
N PHE A 95 7.14 10.66 -1.51
CA PHE A 95 6.02 11.39 -0.94
C PHE A 95 4.87 11.56 -1.94
N VAL A 96 5.18 12.02 -3.16
CA VAL A 96 4.17 12.22 -4.22
C VAL A 96 3.51 10.89 -4.59
N HIS A 97 4.29 9.84 -4.87
CA HIS A 97 3.77 8.53 -5.23
C HIS A 97 2.93 7.92 -4.11
N TRP A 98 3.37 8.05 -2.85
CA TRP A 98 2.62 7.59 -1.70
C TRP A 98 1.29 8.35 -1.54
N ALA A 99 1.34 9.69 -1.55
CA ALA A 99 0.16 10.52 -1.37
C ALA A 99 -0.88 10.32 -2.48
N LEU A 100 -0.44 10.29 -3.74
CA LEU A 100 -1.30 9.99 -4.88
C LEU A 100 -1.88 8.57 -4.79
N GLY A 101 -1.07 7.59 -4.40
CA GLY A 101 -1.54 6.21 -4.22
C GLY A 101 -2.63 6.09 -3.16
N THR A 102 -2.46 6.74 -2.02
CA THR A 102 -3.49 6.82 -0.97
C THR A 102 -4.73 7.55 -1.46
N GLY A 103 -4.59 8.67 -2.17
CA GLY A 103 -5.71 9.40 -2.76
C GLY A 103 -6.51 8.55 -3.76
N VAL A 104 -5.82 7.79 -4.62
CA VAL A 104 -6.46 6.84 -5.56
C VAL A 104 -7.25 5.77 -4.82
N THR A 105 -6.73 5.21 -3.71
CA THR A 105 -7.48 4.23 -2.91
C THR A 105 -8.74 4.83 -2.30
N ILE A 106 -8.65 6.04 -1.72
CA ILE A 106 -9.81 6.74 -1.14
C ILE A 106 -10.86 7.04 -2.22
N LEU A 107 -10.45 7.61 -3.35
CA LEU A 107 -11.34 7.87 -4.48
C LEU A 107 -11.95 6.58 -5.03
N GLY A 108 -11.19 5.48 -5.04
CA GLY A 108 -11.68 4.16 -5.41
C GLY A 108 -12.82 3.67 -4.51
N ILE A 109 -12.69 3.84 -3.20
CA ILE A 109 -13.75 3.51 -2.22
C ILE A 109 -15.01 4.35 -2.48
N ILE A 110 -14.85 5.67 -2.62
CA ILE A 110 -15.96 6.59 -2.94
C ILE A 110 -16.62 6.18 -4.27
N ASN A 111 -15.82 5.84 -5.28
CA ASN A 111 -16.32 5.43 -6.58
C ASN A 111 -17.14 4.14 -6.51
N ILE A 112 -16.75 3.18 -5.66
CA ILE A 112 -17.49 1.93 -5.46
C ILE A 112 -18.85 2.21 -4.79
N TYR A 113 -18.90 3.00 -3.71
CA TYR A 113 -20.18 3.34 -3.06
C TYR A 113 -21.13 4.11 -3.98
N THR A 114 -20.61 5.10 -4.72
CA THR A 114 -21.43 5.82 -5.71
C THR A 114 -21.89 4.92 -6.86
N GLY A 115 -21.10 3.92 -7.23
CA GLY A 115 -21.47 2.90 -8.22
C GLY A 115 -22.55 1.95 -7.73
N LEU A 116 -22.45 1.47 -6.49
CA LEU A 116 -23.49 0.65 -5.85
C LEU A 116 -24.82 1.41 -5.74
N HIS A 117 -24.77 2.68 -5.34
CA HIS A 117 -25.95 3.54 -5.31
C HIS A 117 -26.55 3.70 -6.71
N ALA A 118 -25.73 4.02 -7.72
CA ALA A 118 -26.19 4.14 -9.10
C ALA A 118 -26.83 2.83 -9.62
N TYR A 119 -26.22 1.68 -9.32
CA TYR A 119 -26.77 0.37 -9.68
C TYR A 119 -28.12 0.11 -9.01
N GLN A 120 -28.25 0.38 -7.70
CA GLN A 120 -29.52 0.22 -6.98
C GLN A 120 -30.61 1.10 -7.62
N THR A 121 -30.31 2.37 -7.93
CA THR A 121 -31.29 3.27 -8.54
C THR A 121 -31.71 2.86 -9.95
N LYS A 122 -30.86 2.14 -10.69
CA LYS A 122 -31.13 1.72 -12.08
C LYS A 122 -31.84 0.37 -12.17
N THR A 123 -31.50 -0.57 -11.29
CA THR A 123 -32.01 -1.95 -11.35
C THR A 123 -33.05 -2.25 -10.28
N SER A 124 -33.27 -1.33 -9.32
CA SER A 124 -34.12 -1.53 -8.13
C SER A 124 -33.76 -2.77 -7.30
N ARG A 125 -32.58 -3.36 -7.53
CA ARG A 125 -32.05 -4.50 -6.79
C ARG A 125 -31.34 -4.02 -5.53
N SER A 126 -31.53 -4.76 -4.45
CA SER A 126 -30.84 -4.49 -3.19
C SER A 126 -29.32 -4.68 -3.34
N VAL A 127 -28.55 -3.64 -3.00
CA VAL A 127 -27.09 -3.69 -2.91
C VAL A 127 -26.59 -3.82 -1.46
N ARG A 128 -27.50 -4.07 -0.52
CA ARG A 128 -27.21 -4.09 0.92
C ARG A 128 -26.10 -5.09 1.26
N LEU A 129 -26.19 -6.32 0.73
CA LEU A 129 -25.18 -7.35 0.98
C LEU A 129 -23.80 -6.93 0.47
N TRP A 130 -23.71 -6.46 -0.77
CA TRP A 130 -22.45 -5.96 -1.35
C TRP A 130 -21.87 -4.78 -0.57
N SER A 131 -22.73 -3.87 -0.11
CA SER A 131 -22.31 -2.72 0.68
C SER A 131 -21.78 -3.13 2.05
N ILE A 132 -22.42 -4.09 2.73
CA ILE A 132 -21.96 -4.62 4.02
C ILE A 132 -20.61 -5.31 3.85
N LEU A 133 -20.48 -6.22 2.87
CA LEU A 133 -19.24 -6.94 2.61
C LEU A 133 -18.08 -5.98 2.29
N PHE A 134 -18.31 -5.01 1.42
CA PHE A 134 -17.29 -4.02 1.06
C PHE A 134 -16.92 -3.12 2.25
N THR A 135 -17.90 -2.74 3.08
CA THR A 135 -17.62 -1.95 4.29
C THR A 135 -16.79 -2.75 5.30
N ALA A 136 -17.13 -4.03 5.53
CA ALA A 136 -16.36 -4.92 6.39
C ALA A 136 -14.92 -5.10 5.89
N GLU A 137 -14.73 -5.25 4.57
CA GLU A 137 -13.41 -5.28 3.93
C GLU A 137 -12.62 -4.00 4.20
N VAL A 138 -13.20 -2.81 3.97
CA VAL A 138 -12.54 -1.52 4.21
C VAL A 138 -12.18 -1.35 5.69
N CYS A 139 -13.06 -1.74 6.61
CA CYS A 139 -12.79 -1.71 8.04
C CYS A 139 -11.61 -2.63 8.41
N LEU A 140 -11.57 -3.85 7.87
CA LEU A 140 -10.48 -4.80 8.11
C LEU A 140 -9.14 -4.27 7.58
N ILE A 141 -9.12 -3.74 6.35
CA ILE A 141 -7.93 -3.15 5.74
C ILE A 141 -7.44 -1.96 6.56
N THR A 142 -8.35 -1.10 7.01
CA THR A 142 -8.03 0.08 7.84
C THR A 142 -7.47 -0.35 9.20
N PHE A 143 -8.07 -1.36 9.82
CA PHE A 143 -7.55 -1.93 11.06
C PHE A 143 -6.13 -2.45 10.88
N ILE A 144 -5.87 -3.26 9.84
CA ILE A 144 -4.52 -3.77 9.55
C ILE A 144 -3.55 -2.62 9.28
N TYR A 145 -3.97 -1.59 8.54
CA TYR A 145 -3.15 -0.41 8.25
C TYR A 145 -2.69 0.30 9.54
N LEU A 146 -3.63 0.56 10.46
CA LEU A 146 -3.34 1.19 11.75
C LEU A 146 -2.47 0.27 12.63
N PHE A 147 -2.75 -1.04 12.59
CA PHE A 147 -1.99 -2.03 13.34
C PHE A 147 -0.52 -2.11 12.91
N GLN A 148 -0.25 -2.05 11.60
CA GLN A 148 1.13 -2.03 11.06
C GLN A 148 1.95 -0.86 11.61
N ASP A 149 1.31 0.29 11.85
CA ASP A 149 1.97 1.47 12.40
C ASP A 149 2.39 1.26 13.85
N LYS A 150 1.50 0.67 14.67
CA LYS A 150 1.76 0.39 16.09
C LYS A 150 2.59 -0.87 16.33
N TRP A 151 2.68 -1.77 15.35
CA TRP A 151 3.38 -3.05 15.50
C TRP A 151 4.82 -2.88 15.99
N LYS A 152 5.61 -1.98 15.37
CA LYS A 152 6.99 -1.73 15.79
C LYS A 152 7.10 -1.15 17.19
N TYR A 153 6.17 -0.27 17.55
CA TYR A 153 6.12 0.32 18.89
C TYR A 153 5.90 -0.78 19.94
N MET A 154 4.93 -1.68 19.71
CA MET A 154 4.66 -2.80 20.63
C MET A 154 5.84 -3.79 20.74
N GLN A 155 6.49 -4.12 19.62
CA GLN A 155 7.69 -4.97 19.62
C GLN A 155 8.82 -4.36 20.46
N ASN A 156 9.04 -3.05 20.33
CA ASN A 156 10.08 -2.36 21.09
C ASN A 156 9.76 -2.31 22.59
N GLN A 157 8.49 -2.17 22.99
CA GLN A 157 8.11 -2.23 24.41
C GLN A 157 8.33 -3.62 25.02
N GLY A 158 8.04 -4.70 24.28
CA GLY A 158 8.31 -6.07 24.73
C GLY A 158 9.80 -6.39 24.89
N MET A 159 10.68 -5.78 24.08
CA MET A 159 12.13 -5.95 24.20
C MET A 159 12.73 -5.19 25.40
N VAL A 160 12.22 -4.00 25.72
CA VAL A 160 12.70 -3.22 26.89
C VAL A 160 12.42 -3.95 28.21
N LEU A 161 11.29 -4.65 28.32
CA LEU A 161 10.97 -5.45 29.52
C LEU A 161 11.85 -6.70 29.68
N ARG A 162 12.46 -7.20 28.59
CA ARG A 162 13.34 -8.38 28.62
C ARG A 162 14.80 -8.03 28.96
N THR A 163 15.15 -6.75 28.88
CA THR A 163 16.49 -6.23 29.20
C THR A 163 16.41 -5.44 30.51
N GLU A 164 15.99 -6.08 31.61
CA GLU A 164 16.48 -5.63 32.90
C GLU A 164 18.00 -5.90 32.97
N PRO A 165 18.80 -4.96 33.53
CA PRO A 165 20.24 -5.02 33.41
C PRO A 165 20.82 -6.07 34.37
N ILE A 166 21.21 -7.23 33.83
CA ILE A 166 22.27 -8.01 34.46
C ILE A 166 23.57 -7.28 34.15
N MET A 167 24.20 -6.75 35.18
CA MET A 167 25.47 -6.03 35.10
C MET A 167 26.54 -6.96 34.46
N PRO A 168 27.13 -6.61 33.30
CA PRO A 168 28.07 -7.51 32.63
C PRO A 168 29.43 -7.47 33.32
N THR A 169 29.98 -8.64 33.62
CA THR A 169 31.37 -8.83 34.06
C THR A 169 32.36 -8.47 32.92
N SER A 170 33.56 -8.06 33.30
CA SER A 170 34.59 -7.45 32.43
C SER A 170 34.93 -8.22 31.14
N ASP A 171 34.76 -9.54 31.12
CA ASP A 171 35.07 -10.39 29.96
C ASP A 171 34.07 -10.24 28.80
N ASP A 172 32.81 -9.90 29.10
CA ASP A 172 31.78 -9.75 28.07
C ASP A 172 31.98 -8.47 27.24
N GLN A 173 32.57 -7.42 27.83
CA GLN A 173 32.87 -6.19 27.10
C GLN A 173 33.95 -6.38 26.02
N VAL A 174 34.94 -7.23 26.28
CA VAL A 174 36.02 -7.52 25.32
C VAL A 174 35.47 -8.29 24.10
N ASN A 175 34.54 -9.21 24.32
CA ASN A 175 33.92 -10.00 23.25
C ASN A 175 32.93 -9.18 22.40
N ILE A 176 32.16 -8.28 23.03
CA ILE A 176 31.27 -7.35 22.31
C ILE A 176 32.09 -6.43 21.40
N THR A 177 33.19 -5.88 21.89
CA THR A 177 34.06 -4.98 21.11
C THR A 177 34.68 -5.67 19.89
N ARG A 178 35.11 -6.93 20.05
CA ARG A 178 35.62 -7.74 18.92
C ARG A 178 34.56 -8.02 17.85
N ASN A 179 33.32 -8.26 18.25
CA ASN A 179 32.24 -8.57 17.31
C ASN A 179 31.78 -7.34 16.53
N ILE A 180 31.74 -6.17 17.16
CA ILE A 180 31.43 -4.91 16.47
C ILE A 180 32.46 -4.61 15.38
N GLN A 181 33.75 -4.85 15.65
CA GLN A 181 34.82 -4.63 14.67
C GLN A 181 34.72 -5.54 13.43
N LYS A 182 34.15 -6.75 13.56
CA LYS A 182 33.94 -7.67 12.43
C LYS A 182 32.75 -7.28 11.54
N ASP A 183 31.73 -6.64 12.09
CA ASP A 183 30.56 -6.21 11.30
C ASP A 183 30.82 -4.93 10.49
N LEU A 184 31.81 -4.12 10.89
CA LEU A 184 32.23 -2.91 10.16
C LEU A 184 33.07 -3.18 8.90
N THR A 185 33.65 -4.38 8.75
CA THR A 185 34.53 -4.72 7.63
C THR A 185 33.82 -5.38 6.45
N VAL A 186 32.52 -5.64 6.55
CA VAL A 186 31.72 -6.14 5.43
C VAL A 186 31.13 -4.94 4.67
N PRO A 187 31.62 -4.59 3.46
CA PRO A 187 31.05 -3.50 2.70
C PRO A 187 29.60 -3.82 2.35
N ALA A 188 28.67 -2.98 2.82
CA ALA A 188 27.27 -3.03 2.43
C ALA A 188 27.12 -2.52 0.99
N ALA A 189 27.29 -3.43 0.01
CA ALA A 189 26.96 -3.15 -1.37
C ALA A 189 25.43 -3.03 -1.54
N CYS A 190 24.95 -1.79 -1.64
CA CYS A 190 23.70 -1.36 -2.30
C CYS A 190 24.00 -0.09 -3.11
#